data_AF-A0A2W1NDA6-F1
#
_entry.id   AF-A0A2W1NDA6-F1
#
_cell.length_a   1.000
_cell.length_b   1.000
_cell.length_c   1.000
_cell.angle_alpha   90.00
_cell.angle_beta   90.00
_cell.angle_gamma   90.00
#
_symmetry.space_group_name_H-M   'P 1'
#
loop_
_entity.id
_entity.type
_entity.pdbx_description
1 polymer ?
#
loop_
_entity_poly.entity_id
_entity_poly.type
_entity_poly.pdbx_seq_one_letter_code
_entity_poly.pdbx_strand_id
1 'polypeptide(L)'
;MANVLVARPGQGVTLQPFTDELSALVNGSLQCVQLGNGYILYCNHDGAEMDLPTNPYFSRGIVKGPFVISKTGPDGGNVGLNPNDHAFVLKTFIQNQHGDVT
;
A
#
# COMPACT_ATOMS: atom_id res chain seq x y z
N MET A 1 -2.62 6.54 17.42
CA MET A 1 -2.42 7.22 16.12
C MET A 1 -2.70 6.21 15.03
N ALA A 2 -3.48 6.58 14.02
CA ALA A 2 -3.81 5.69 12.91
C ALA A 2 -2.65 5.70 11.90
N ASN A 3 -2.30 4.55 11.34
CA ASN A 3 -1.15 4.41 10.45
C ASN A 3 -1.60 3.93 9.07
N VAL A 4 -0.81 4.18 8.04
CA VAL A 4 -0.97 3.58 6.72
C VAL A 4 0.19 2.65 6.45
N LEU A 5 -0.06 1.61 5.64
CA LEU A 5 0.98 0.70 5.22
C LEU A 5 1.57 1.23 3.92
N VAL A 6 2.88 1.51 3.91
CA VAL A 6 3.60 2.03 2.75
C VAL A 6 4.62 0.99 2.31
N ALA A 7 4.50 0.53 1.07
CA ALA A 7 5.42 -0.41 0.47
C ALA A 7 6.21 0.28 -0.64
N ARG A 8 7.54 0.25 -0.54
CA ARG A 8 8.44 0.88 -1.51
C ARG A 8 9.32 -0.18 -2.18
N PRO A 9 9.45 -0.18 -3.52
CA PRO A 9 10.35 -1.11 -4.21
C PRO A 9 11.76 -1.03 -3.64
N GLY A 10 12.35 -2.17 -3.28
CA GLY A 10 13.72 -2.27 -2.75
C GLY A 10 13.93 -1.82 -1.29
N GLN A 11 12.95 -1.16 -0.64
CA GLN A 11 13.07 -0.73 0.76
C GLN A 11 12.19 -1.53 1.73
N GLY A 12 11.16 -2.21 1.23
CA GLY A 12 10.27 -2.99 2.08
C GLY A 12 8.92 -2.35 2.35
N VAL A 13 8.24 -2.92 3.35
CA VAL A 13 6.93 -2.49 3.81
C VAL A 13 7.09 -1.86 5.19
N THR A 14 6.57 -0.65 5.34
CA THR A 14 6.69 0.14 6.56
C THR A 14 5.33 0.70 6.96
N LEU A 15 5.14 0.94 8.26
CA LEU A 15 3.98 1.66 8.76
C LEU A 15 4.35 3.12 8.95
N GLN A 16 3.56 4.02 8.39
CA GLN A 16 3.73 5.47 8.53
C GLN A 16 2.49 6.06 9.17
N PRO A 17 2.59 7.17 9.92
CA PRO A 17 1.40 7.87 10.40
C PRO A 17 0.49 8.25 9.22
N PHE A 18 -0.82 8.10 9.41
CA PHE A 18 -1.79 8.49 8.40
C PHE A 18 -1.64 9.98 8.06
N THR A 19 -1.67 10.28 6.77
CA THR A 19 -1.69 11.64 6.20
C THR A 19 -2.71 11.66 5.06
N ASP A 20 -3.38 12.80 4.89
CA ASP A 20 -4.28 13.02 3.77
C ASP A 20 -3.53 13.16 2.44
N GLU A 21 -2.23 13.48 2.48
CA GLU A 21 -1.36 13.63 1.30
C GLU A 21 -0.79 12.28 0.81
N LEU A 22 -1.67 11.33 0.50
CA LEU A 22 -1.27 10.00 0.00
C LEU A 22 -0.49 10.07 -1.33
N SER A 23 -0.73 11.10 -2.14
CA SER A 23 -0.03 11.34 -3.43
C SER A 23 1.47 11.56 -3.22
N ALA A 24 1.86 12.23 -2.14
CA ALA A 24 3.26 12.42 -1.77
C ALA A 24 3.95 11.10 -1.38
N LEU A 25 3.19 10.15 -0.81
CA LEU A 25 3.72 8.84 -0.43
C LEU A 25 3.95 7.93 -1.65
N VAL A 26 3.09 8.02 -2.68
CA VAL A 26 3.25 7.24 -3.92
C VAL A 26 4.11 7.95 -4.99
N ASN A 27 4.51 9.20 -4.73
CA ASN A 27 5.36 10.00 -5.61
C ASN A 27 4.78 10.20 -7.03
N GLY A 28 3.49 10.53 -7.12
CA GLY A 28 2.83 10.77 -8.41
C GLY A 28 1.31 10.85 -8.31
N SER A 29 0.64 10.76 -9.46
CA SER A 29 -0.82 10.73 -9.54
C SER A 29 -1.36 9.47 -8.87
N LEU A 30 -2.42 9.63 -8.08
CA LEU A 30 -3.02 8.51 -7.35
C LEU A 30 -3.95 7.69 -8.24
N GLN A 31 -3.71 6.39 -8.28
CA GLN A 31 -4.69 5.39 -8.69
C GLN A 31 -5.16 4.61 -7.47
N CYS A 32 -6.48 4.44 -7.34
CA CYS A 32 -7.11 3.77 -6.22
C CYS A 32 -7.68 2.41 -6.66
N VAL A 33 -7.40 1.36 -5.89
CA VAL A 33 -7.93 0.00 -6.13
C VAL A 33 -8.57 -0.50 -4.84
N GLN A 34 -9.86 -0.84 -4.88
CA GLN A 34 -10.53 -1.47 -3.74
C GLN A 34 -10.08 -2.93 -3.60
N LEU A 35 -9.62 -3.29 -2.41
CA LEU A 35 -9.12 -4.63 -2.09
C LEU A 35 -10.17 -5.53 -1.40
N GLY A 36 -11.35 -4.98 -1.09
CA GLY A 36 -12.38 -5.61 -0.26
C GLY A 36 -12.20 -5.33 1.23
N ASN A 37 -13.21 -5.69 2.05
CA ASN A 37 -13.23 -5.43 3.50
C ASN A 37 -12.99 -3.95 3.90
N GLY A 38 -13.31 -3.03 2.99
CA GLY A 38 -13.07 -1.61 3.15
C GLY A 38 -11.60 -1.20 3.02
N TYR A 39 -10.69 -2.05 2.54
CA TYR A 39 -9.31 -1.64 2.28
C TYR A 39 -9.16 -1.05 0.88
N ILE A 40 -8.34 -0.01 0.78
CA ILE A 40 -8.02 0.66 -0.49
C ILE A 40 -6.50 0.66 -0.65
N LEU A 41 -6.04 0.24 -1.84
CA LEU A 41 -4.68 0.40 -2.30
C LEU A 41 -4.58 1.67 -3.14
N TYR A 42 -3.59 2.49 -2.83
CA TYR A 42 -3.21 3.68 -3.57
C TYR A 42 -1.86 3.42 -4.18
N CYS A 43 -1.75 3.51 -5.51
CA CYS A 43 -0.49 3.40 -6.21
C CYS A 43 -0.27 4.58 -7.14
N ASN A 44 0.96 4.73 -7.61
CA ASN A 44 1.29 5.69 -8.63
C ASN A 44 0.70 5.24 -9.98
N HIS A 45 -0.26 5.99 -10.50
CA HIS A 45 -0.88 5.73 -11.80
C HIS A 45 0.16 5.78 -12.93
N ASP A 46 1.07 6.74 -12.85
CA ASP A 46 2.06 7.06 -13.88
C ASP A 46 3.33 6.22 -13.70
N GLY A 47 3.36 5.28 -12.75
CA GLY A 47 4.55 4.51 -12.41
C GLY A 47 5.10 3.68 -13.59
N ALA A 48 4.24 3.27 -14.53
CA ALA A 48 4.68 2.60 -15.75
C ALA A 48 5.34 3.57 -16.74
N GLU A 49 4.78 4.78 -16.90
CA GLU A 49 5.31 5.81 -17.80
C GLU A 49 6.62 6.41 -17.27
N MET A 50 6.77 6.47 -15.95
CA MET A 50 7.97 6.91 -15.25
C MET A 50 9.07 5.82 -15.16
N ASP A 51 8.85 4.64 -15.75
CA ASP A 51 9.74 3.47 -15.67
C ASP A 51 10.13 3.10 -14.23
N LEU A 52 9.18 3.21 -13.29
CA LEU A 52 9.44 2.87 -11.89
C LEU A 52 9.64 1.35 -11.74
N PRO A 53 10.48 0.93 -10.78
CA PRO A 53 10.63 -0.49 -10.49
C PRO A 53 9.32 -1.12 -10.03
N THR A 54 9.12 -2.36 -10.43
CA THR A 54 7.98 -3.16 -9.97
C THR A 54 8.06 -3.38 -8.46
N ASN A 55 6.93 -3.21 -7.78
CA ASN A 55 6.79 -3.41 -6.35
C ASN A 55 6.42 -4.87 -6.05
N PRO A 56 7.34 -5.69 -5.48
CA PRO A 56 7.11 -7.12 -5.33
C PRO A 56 6.06 -7.45 -4.26
N TYR A 57 5.69 -6.49 -3.42
CA TYR A 57 4.91 -6.76 -2.21
C TYR A 57 3.42 -6.96 -2.46
N PHE A 58 2.88 -6.51 -3.60
CA PHE A 58 1.45 -6.65 -3.91
C PHE A 58 1.22 -7.38 -5.24
N SER A 59 0.36 -8.39 -5.22
CA SER A 59 -0.11 -9.15 -6.38
C SER A 59 0.99 -9.56 -7.38
N ARG A 60 2.13 -10.09 -6.87
CA ARG A 60 3.28 -10.53 -7.69
C ARG A 60 3.88 -9.46 -8.61
N GLY A 61 3.81 -8.18 -8.25
CA GLY A 61 4.49 -7.14 -9.01
C GLY A 61 3.67 -6.50 -10.13
N ILE A 62 2.35 -6.37 -9.94
CA ILE A 62 1.51 -5.60 -10.87
C ILE A 62 1.70 -4.08 -10.66
N VAL A 63 2.01 -3.66 -9.44
CA VAL A 63 2.19 -2.24 -9.12
C VAL A 63 3.61 -1.79 -9.45
N LYS A 64 3.73 -0.69 -10.19
CA LYS A 64 5.00 0.00 -10.48
C LYS A 64 5.17 1.15 -9.49
N GLY A 65 6.31 1.20 -8.79
CA GLY A 65 6.58 2.22 -7.78
C GLY A 65 5.98 1.93 -6.41
N PRO A 66 6.04 2.91 -5.49
CA PRO A 66 5.51 2.76 -4.14
C PRO A 66 3.97 2.73 -4.11
N PHE A 67 3.42 2.02 -3.13
CA PHE A 67 1.98 2.00 -2.87
C PHE A 67 1.68 2.15 -1.38
N VAL A 68 0.46 2.58 -1.10
CA VAL A 68 -0.08 2.76 0.23
C VAL A 68 -1.37 1.95 0.38
N ILE A 69 -1.59 1.32 1.52
CA ILE A 69 -2.87 0.71 1.88
C ILE A 69 -3.45 1.45 3.07
N SER A 70 -4.71 1.86 2.94
CA SER A 70 -5.53 2.42 4.02
C SER A 70 -6.88 1.70 4.09
N LYS A 71 -7.75 2.14 5.00
CA LYS A 71 -9.10 1.61 5.16
C LYS A 71 -10.12 2.72 4.98
N THR A 72 -11.32 2.40 4.52
CA THR A 72 -12.45 3.29 4.47
C THR A 72 -13.17 3.28 5.82
N GLY A 73 -13.35 4.46 6.39
CA GLY A 73 -14.12 4.68 7.60
C GLY A 73 -15.63 4.54 7.37
N PRO A 74 -16.42 4.51 8.46
CA PRO A 74 -17.88 4.41 8.39
C PRO A 74 -18.55 5.63 7.73
N ASP A 75 -17.84 6.76 7.65
CA ASP A 75 -18.23 8.00 6.97
C ASP A 75 -17.84 8.02 5.48
N GLY A 76 -17.20 6.96 4.98
CA GLY A 76 -16.67 6.88 3.61
C GLY A 76 -15.33 7.58 3.43
N GLY A 77 -14.77 8.18 4.48
CA GLY A 77 -13.44 8.81 4.47
C GLY A 77 -12.32 7.79 4.53
N ASN A 78 -11.10 8.20 4.18
CA ASN A 78 -9.93 7.35 4.40
C ASN A 78 -9.52 7.44 5.87
N VAL A 79 -9.40 6.29 6.51
CA VAL A 79 -8.89 6.16 7.87
C VAL A 79 -7.61 5.34 7.85
N GLY A 80 -6.73 5.63 8.80
CA GLY A 80 -5.58 4.78 9.03
C GLY A 80 -6.00 3.40 9.56
N LEU A 81 -5.12 2.44 9.32
CA LEU A 81 -5.16 1.08 9.81
C LEU A 81 -4.86 1.05 11.31
N ASN A 82 -5.60 0.20 12.03
CA ASN A 82 -5.31 -0.16 13.42
C ASN A 82 -4.38 -1.41 13.48
N PRO A 83 -3.89 -1.82 14.66
CA PRO A 83 -3.00 -2.97 14.77
C PRO A 83 -3.55 -4.29 14.18
N ASN A 84 -4.86 -4.53 14.30
CA ASN A 84 -5.50 -5.72 13.74
C ASN A 84 -5.59 -5.63 12.21
N ASP A 85 -5.89 -4.44 11.67
CA ASP A 85 -5.88 -4.17 10.24
C ASP A 85 -4.49 -4.34 9.65
N HIS A 86 -3.43 -3.90 10.34
CA HIS A 86 -2.05 -4.10 9.91
C HIS A 86 -1.75 -5.59 9.72
N ALA A 87 -2.04 -6.41 10.74
CA ALA A 87 -1.79 -7.84 10.68
C ALA A 87 -2.61 -8.50 9.55
N PHE A 88 -3.87 -8.08 9.38
CA PHE A 88 -4.72 -8.59 8.32
C PHE A 88 -4.19 -8.24 6.92
N VAL A 89 -3.87 -6.96 6.66
CA VAL A 89 -3.36 -6.50 5.37
C VAL A 89 -2.02 -7.16 5.06
N LEU A 90 -1.12 -7.22 6.04
CA LEU A 90 0.17 -7.86 5.87
C LEU A 90 0.04 -9.34 5.52
N LYS A 91 -0.92 -10.06 6.13
CA LYS A 91 -1.15 -11.48 5.86
C LYS A 91 -1.89 -11.73 4.56
N THR A 92 -2.79 -10.84 4.17
CA THR A 92 -3.77 -11.07 3.09
C THR A 92 -3.32 -10.48 1.76
N PHE A 93 -2.79 -9.26 1.77
CA PHE A 93 -2.49 -8.50 0.55
C PHE A 93 -1.00 -8.36 0.30
N ILE A 94 -0.20 -8.36 1.36
CA ILE A 94 1.25 -8.23 1.26
C ILE A 94 1.87 -9.63 1.18
N GLN A 95 2.71 -9.86 0.19
CA GLN A 95 3.48 -11.09 0.14
C GLN A 95 4.58 -11.05 1.22
N ASN A 96 4.65 -12.10 2.03
CA ASN A 96 5.67 -12.27 3.08
C ASN A 96 7.06 -11.91 2.55
N GLN A 97 7.83 -11.17 3.36
CA GLN A 97 9.27 -10.94 3.15
C GLN A 97 10.12 -12.22 3.32
N HIS A 98 9.52 -13.40 3.23
CA HIS A 98 10.23 -14.67 3.23
C HIS A 98 10.73 -14.94 1.82
N GLY A 99 11.86 -14.32 1.48
CA GLY A 99 12.89 -15.11 0.85
C GLY A 99 13.36 -16.13 1.88
N ASP A 100 12.87 -17.36 1.78
CA ASP A 100 13.76 -18.52 1.71
C ASP A 100 12.95 -19.75 1.27
N VAL A 101 13.22 -20.16 0.04
CA VAL A 101 13.07 -21.54 -0.38
C VAL A 101 14.33 -22.24 0.15
N THR A 102 14.19 -23.07 1.17
CA THR A 102 15.10 -24.18 1.43
C THR A 102 14.32 -25.46 1.61
#